data_AF-A0A4V0WQ21-F1
#
_entry.id   AF-A0A4V0WQ21-F1
#
_cell.length_a   1.000
_cell.length_b   1.000
_cell.length_c   1.000
_cell.angle_alpha   90.00
_cell.angle_beta   90.00
_cell.angle_gamma   90.00
#
_symmetry.space_group_name_H-M   'P 1'
#
loop_
_entity.id
_entity.type
_entity.pdbx_description
1 polymer ?
#
loop_
_entity_poly.entity_id
_entity_poly.type
_entity_poly.pdbx_seq_one_letter_code
_entity_poly.pdbx_strand_id
1 'polypeptide(L)'
;MVLEYFDGQANFFADYKEAANEKDIDQQAVINKVMDQLNEAPEDEKLTFVLSGDQTKSGHSVTFPFRKELVARDPDAAVDTLFFYEGAPYEVDLVEDEQP
;
A
#
# COMPACT_ATOMS: atom_id res chain seq x y z
N MET A 1 -7.43 4.55 20.81
CA MET A 1 -6.60 3.44 20.29
C MET A 1 -6.42 3.71 18.82
N VAL A 2 -5.19 3.88 18.34
CA VAL A 2 -4.94 4.00 16.90
C VAL A 2 -5.01 2.58 16.36
N LEU A 3 -6.01 2.29 15.52
CA LEU A 3 -6.05 1.00 14.81
C LEU A 3 -4.97 1.06 13.74
N GLU A 4 -3.87 0.36 13.98
CA GLU A 4 -2.90 0.06 12.92
C GLU A 4 -3.43 -1.14 12.16
N TYR A 5 -3.66 -0.94 10.86
CA TYR A 5 -4.22 -1.97 9.98
C TYR A 5 -3.12 -2.84 9.38
N PHE A 6 -1.90 -2.29 9.30
CA PHE A 6 -0.72 -2.96 8.79
C PHE A 6 0.54 -2.38 9.44
N ASP A 7 1.56 -3.22 9.58
CA ASP A 7 2.87 -2.80 10.07
C ASP A 7 3.58 -1.92 9.04
N GLY A 8 4.28 -0.88 9.51
CA GLY A 8 4.90 0.11 8.62
C GLY A 8 3.94 1.19 8.12
N GLN A 9 2.73 1.32 8.69
CA GLN A 9 1.74 2.35 8.32
C GLN A 9 2.33 3.77 8.33
N ALA A 10 3.18 4.11 9.30
CA ALA A 10 3.84 5.41 9.35
C ALA A 10 4.80 5.65 8.16
N ASN A 11 5.56 4.63 7.76
CA ASN A 11 6.47 4.71 6.62
C ASN A 11 5.68 4.83 5.31
N PHE A 12 4.63 4.02 5.16
CA PHE A 12 3.73 4.10 4.01
C PHE A 12 3.17 5.51 3.83
N PHE A 13 2.69 6.15 4.91
CA PHE A 13 2.18 7.51 4.79
C PHE A 13 3.26 8.55 4.47
N ALA A 14 4.49 8.33 4.92
CA ALA A 14 5.62 9.18 4.54
C ALA A 14 5.86 9.08 3.02
N ASP A 15 6.05 7.87 2.50
CA ASP A 15 6.24 7.64 1.05
C ASP A 15 5.03 8.10 0.22
N TYR A 16 3.81 7.77 0.68
CA TYR A 16 2.57 8.17 0.03
C TYR A 16 2.44 9.68 -0.06
N LYS A 17 2.81 10.43 0.99
CA LYS A 17 2.77 11.90 0.95
C LYS A 17 3.81 12.50 0.02
N GLU A 18 4.95 11.83 -0.17
CA GLU A 18 5.95 12.24 -1.15
C GLU A 18 5.43 12.00 -2.58
N ALA A 19 4.83 10.84 -2.84
CA ALA A 19 4.30 10.45 -4.15
C ALA A 19 2.98 11.14 -4.53
N ALA A 20 2.02 11.25 -3.61
CA ALA A 20 0.67 11.74 -3.87
C ALA A 20 0.64 13.26 -4.09
N ASN A 21 -0.20 13.69 -5.05
CA ASN A 21 -0.43 15.11 -5.37
C ASN A 21 -1.54 15.74 -4.51
N GLU A 22 -2.25 14.94 -3.70
CA GLU A 22 -3.29 15.44 -2.80
C GLU A 22 -2.70 16.35 -1.70
N LYS A 23 -3.32 17.53 -1.52
CA LYS A 23 -2.95 18.49 -0.47
C LYS A 23 -3.42 18.07 0.92
N ASP A 24 -4.56 17.38 0.98
CA ASP A 24 -5.19 16.91 2.20
C ASP A 24 -5.38 15.41 2.09
N ILE A 25 -4.41 14.65 2.60
CA ILE A 25 -4.40 13.19 2.52
C ILE A 25 -5.22 12.66 3.68
N ASP A 26 -6.42 12.17 3.38
CA ASP A 26 -7.25 11.50 4.38
C ASP A 26 -6.67 10.11 4.66
N GLN A 27 -5.90 10.00 5.75
CA GLN A 27 -5.21 8.77 6.13
C GLN A 27 -6.18 7.58 6.23
N GLN A 28 -7.39 7.81 6.73
CA GLN A 28 -8.36 6.74 6.93
C GLN A 28 -8.94 6.26 5.60
N ALA A 29 -9.19 7.16 4.64
CA ALA A 29 -9.60 6.81 3.28
C ALA A 29 -8.50 6.06 2.54
N VAL A 30 -7.24 6.48 2.68
CA VAL A 30 -6.10 5.78 2.07
C VAL A 30 -5.96 4.37 2.65
N ILE A 31 -6.04 4.21 3.98
CA ILE A 31 -5.99 2.87 4.60
C ILE A 31 -7.13 1.99 4.11
N ASN A 32 -8.36 2.52 4.02
CA ASN A 32 -9.48 1.74 3.49
C ASN A 32 -9.21 1.29 2.06
N LYS A 33 -8.69 2.15 1.18
CA LYS A 33 -8.32 1.77 -0.19
C LYS A 33 -7.21 0.72 -0.24
N VAL A 34 -6.19 0.87 0.61
CA VAL A 34 -5.09 -0.09 0.72
C VAL A 34 -5.65 -1.44 1.17
N MET A 35 -6.41 -1.49 2.26
CA MET A 35 -7.04 -2.71 2.74
C MET A 35 -7.98 -3.33 1.69
N ASP A 36 -8.77 -2.53 0.98
CA ASP A 36 -9.68 -3.02 -0.07
C ASP A 36 -8.88 -3.74 -1.18
N GLN A 37 -7.86 -3.10 -1.77
CA GLN A 37 -6.99 -3.74 -2.77
C GLN A 37 -6.25 -4.96 -2.23
N LEU A 38 -5.76 -4.89 -0.98
CA LEU A 38 -5.03 -6.01 -0.36
C LEU A 38 -5.95 -7.20 -0.05
N ASN A 39 -7.23 -6.97 0.24
CA ASN A 39 -8.21 -8.04 0.43
C ASN A 39 -8.76 -8.58 -0.89
N GLU A 40 -8.76 -7.78 -1.97
CA GLU A 40 -9.10 -8.25 -3.32
C GLU A 40 -8.01 -9.14 -3.94
N ALA A 41 -6.75 -8.94 -3.57
CA ALA A 41 -5.63 -9.69 -4.11
C ALA A 41 -5.67 -11.18 -3.68
N PRO A 42 -5.47 -12.13 -4.62
CA PRO A 42 -5.47 -13.54 -4.30
C PRO A 42 -4.29 -13.92 -3.39
N GLU A 43 -4.51 -14.96 -2.59
CA GLU A 43 -3.63 -15.26 -1.47
C GLU A 43 -2.17 -15.63 -1.81
N ASP A 44 -1.92 -16.03 -3.06
CA ASP A 44 -0.63 -16.47 -3.58
C ASP A 44 0.13 -15.36 -4.36
N GLU A 45 -0.46 -14.18 -4.55
CA GLU A 45 0.19 -13.07 -5.28
C GLU A 45 0.86 -12.05 -4.37
N LYS A 46 1.85 -11.35 -4.93
CA LYS A 46 2.49 -10.21 -4.28
C LYS A 46 1.43 -9.15 -4.06
N LEU A 47 1.21 -8.80 -2.80
CA LEU A 47 0.34 -7.72 -2.41
C LEU A 47 0.97 -6.39 -2.79
N THR A 48 0.31 -5.64 -3.65
CA THR A 48 0.77 -4.32 -4.04
C THR A 48 -0.40 -3.35 -4.02
N PHE A 49 -0.14 -2.14 -3.56
CA PHE A 49 -1.09 -1.05 -3.67
C PHE A 49 -0.66 -0.13 -4.80
N VAL A 50 -1.51 0.04 -5.81
CA VAL A 50 -1.20 0.90 -6.96
C VAL A 50 -1.92 2.24 -6.81
N LEU A 51 -1.14 3.30 -6.72
CA LEU A 51 -1.62 4.67 -6.77
C LEU A 51 -1.54 5.18 -8.21
N SER A 52 -2.70 5.44 -8.82
CA SER A 52 -2.76 5.91 -10.21
C SER A 52 -2.01 7.22 -10.43
N GLY A 53 -1.40 7.39 -11.60
CA GLY A 53 -0.65 8.60 -11.97
C GLY A 53 -1.42 9.91 -11.82
N ASP A 54 -2.74 9.91 -12.06
CA ASP A 54 -3.61 11.08 -11.82
C ASP A 54 -3.61 11.55 -10.35
N GLN A 55 -3.28 10.66 -9.42
CA GLN A 55 -3.19 10.94 -7.98
C GLN A 55 -1.75 11.22 -7.52
N THR A 56 -0.75 11.05 -8.37
CA THR A 56 0.67 11.27 -8.01
C THR A 56 1.19 12.59 -8.55
N LYS A 57 2.20 13.17 -7.88
CA LYS A 57 2.86 14.40 -8.33
C LYS A 57 3.63 14.21 -9.63
N SER A 58 4.11 13.00 -9.86
CA SER A 58 4.90 12.64 -11.04
C SER A 58 4.02 12.43 -12.28
N GLY A 59 2.71 12.27 -12.13
CA GLY A 59 1.82 11.87 -13.23
C GLY A 59 1.93 10.39 -13.61
N HIS A 60 2.74 9.62 -12.88
CA HIS A 60 3.01 8.20 -13.11
C HIS A 60 2.44 7.34 -12.00
N SER A 61 1.97 6.15 -12.34
CA SER A 61 1.46 5.23 -11.34
C SER A 61 2.59 4.79 -10.40
N VAL A 62 2.31 4.77 -9.11
CA VAL A 62 3.27 4.36 -8.07
C VAL A 62 2.76 3.11 -7.40
N THR A 63 3.59 2.06 -7.40
CA THR A 63 3.25 0.76 -6.83
C THR A 63 3.97 0.56 -5.51
N PHE A 64 3.20 0.49 -4.43
CA PHE A 64 3.68 0.28 -3.07
C PHE A 64 3.69 -1.22 -2.74
N PRO A 65 4.84 -1.81 -2.37
CA PRO A 65 4.94 -3.23 -2.06
C PRO A 65 4.44 -3.53 -0.64
N PHE A 66 3.59 -4.54 -0.53
CA PHE A 66 3.08 -5.09 0.72
C PHE A 66 3.38 -6.58 0.81
N ARG A 67 3.45 -7.06 2.05
CA ARG A 67 3.56 -8.47 2.40
C ARG A 67 2.42 -8.81 3.34
N LYS A 68 1.84 -10.00 3.23
CA LYS A 68 0.99 -10.56 4.27
C LYS A 68 1.69 -11.69 4.98
N GLU A 69 1.43 -11.82 6.27
CA GLU A 69 1.87 -12.92 7.09
C GLU A 69 0.68 -13.48 7.86
N LEU A 70 0.51 -14.80 7.78
CA LEU A 70 -0.50 -15.51 8.54
C LEU A 70 0.10 -15.82 9.92
N VAL A 71 -0.41 -15.16 10.95
CA VAL A 71 0.03 -15.38 12.34
C VAL A 71 -1.05 -16.16 13.08
N ALA A 72 -0.64 -17.30 13.65
CA ALA A 72 -1.49 -18.07 14.54
C ALA A 72 -1.54 -17.40 15.92
N ARG A 73 -2.73 -17.02 16.38
CA ARG A 73 -2.95 -16.63 17.78
C ARG A 73 -3.59 -17.80 18.53
N ASP A 74 -2.76 -18.60 19.20
CA ASP A 74 -3.22 -19.53 20.25
C ASP A 74 -3.54 -18.72 21.52
N PRO A 75 -4.76 -18.82 22.08
CA PRO A 75 -5.41 -20.09 22.43
C PRO A 75 -6.70 -20.48 21.65
N ASP A 76 -7.14 -19.69 20.65
CA ASP A 76 -8.43 -19.90 19.95
C ASP A 76 -8.30 -20.57 18.57
N ALA A 77 -7.09 -20.99 18.17
CA ALA A 77 -6.79 -21.49 16.82
C ALA A 77 -7.23 -20.51 15.69
N ALA A 78 -7.22 -19.21 15.97
CA ALA A 78 -7.49 -18.17 14.98
C ALA A 78 -6.21 -17.83 14.21
N VAL A 79 -6.28 -17.93 12.88
CA VAL A 79 -5.24 -17.40 11.99
C VAL A 79 -5.62 -15.96 11.68
N ASP A 80 -4.77 -15.03 12.08
CA ASP A 80 -4.91 -13.61 11.79
C ASP A 80 -4.01 -13.28 10.58
N THR A 81 -4.52 -12.50 9.64
CA THR A 81 -3.72 -12.01 8.50
C THR A 81 -3.18 -10.64 8.86
N LEU A 82 -1.86 -10.55 9.06
CA LEU A 82 -1.18 -9.28 9.25
C LEU A 82 -0.58 -8.81 7.93
N PHE A 83 -0.76 -7.54 7.62
CA PHE A 83 -0.16 -6.89 6.46
C PHE A 83 1.06 -6.08 6.92
N PHE A 84 2.10 -6.04 6.11
CA PHE A 84 3.36 -5.37 6.35
C PHE A 84 3.71 -4.56 5.10
N TYR A 85 3.97 -3.27 5.28
CA TYR A 85 4.49 -2.42 4.21
C TYR A 85 6.01 -2.59 4.13
N GLU A 86 6.51 -3.04 2.97
CA GLU A 86 7.94 -3.34 2.79
C GLU A 86 8.79 -2.08 2.59
N GLY A 87 8.17 -0.93 2.26
CA GLY A 87 8.90 0.30 1.99
C GLY A 87 9.50 0.36 0.59
N ALA A 88 10.36 1.35 0.38
CA ALA A 88 11.05 1.57 -0.89
C ALA A 88 12.02 0.42 -1.24
N PRO A 89 12.16 0.05 -2.53
CA PRO A 89 11.77 0.82 -3.71
C PRO A 89 10.33 0.54 -4.18
N TYR A 90 9.46 1.55 -4.09
CA TYR A 90 8.20 1.54 -4.83
C TYR A 90 8.52 1.75 -6.32
N GLU A 91 7.89 0.97 -7.19
CA GLU A 91 8.08 1.12 -8.64
C GLU A 91 7.26 2.31 -9.11
N VAL A 92 7.93 3.31 -9.68
CA VAL A 92 7.27 4.35 -10.46
C VAL A 92 7.23 3.81 -11.88
N ASP A 93 6.03 3.59 -12.41
CA ASP A 93 5.85 3.20 -13.81
C ASP A 93 6.22 4.42 -14.66
N LEU A 94 7.52 4.59 -14.90
CA LEU A 94 8.06 5.51 -15.88
C LEU A 94 7.67 4.92 -17.23
N VAL A 95 6.48 5.27 -17.71
CA VAL A 95 6.21 5.19 -19.13
C VAL A 95 7.23 6.12 -19.76
N GLU A 96 8.36 5.56 -20.19
CA GLU A 96 9.27 6.22 -21.11
C GLU A 96 8.41 6.50 -22.35
N ASP A 97 7.86 7.71 -22.41
CA ASP A 97 7.40 8.31 -23.65
C ASP A 97 8.65 8.53 -24.51
N GLU A 98 9.17 7.43 -25.06
CA GLU A 98 10.07 7.43 -26.20
C GLU A 98 9.26 7.86 -27.43
N GLN A 99 8.83 9.13 -27.46
CA GLN A 99 8.56 9.81 -28.73
C GLN A 99 9.85 10.48 -29.20
N PRO A 100 10.50 9.89 -30.21
CA PRO A 100 10.60 10.61 -31.49
C PRO A 100 10.24 9.78 -32.74
#